data_AF-M0N4U6-F1
#
_entry.id   AF-M0N4U6-F1
#
_cell.length_a   1.000
_cell.length_b   1.000
_cell.length_c   1.000
_cell.angle_alpha   90.00
_cell.angle_beta   90.00
_cell.angle_gamma   90.00
#
_symmetry.space_group_name_H-M   'P 1'
#
loop_
_entity.id
_entity.type
_entity.pdbx_description
1 polymer ?
#
loop_
_entity_poly.entity_id
_entity_poly.type
_entity_poly.pdbx_seq_one_letter_code
_entity_poly.pdbx_strand_id
1 'polypeptide(L)'
;MYDSALRYVDEQIGRVVSYLQRKGIWDETILVITADHGEALFERGVYGHQYHNMFDELLHVPLLVHTPEGTAERFETPFSLAWLHELLADLADIDRGPLASTSGRSSHLDDDEQAVVLSDSVSHRGHTVAARTADYKHTRHFGEPLYRDFQLSVEPFNGDGTTYDLSADPTEHLPLDATESPQELRDLATDVQIEPAEIPSLDGELDTQARERLQDLGYVE
;
A
#
# COMPACT_ATOMS: atom_id res chain seq x y z
N MET A 1 6.99 20.08 9.34
CA MET A 1 5.91 20.34 8.35
C MET A 1 4.94 19.18 8.32
N TYR A 2 5.41 17.93 8.25
CA TYR A 2 4.56 16.73 8.26
C TYR A 2 3.56 16.66 9.43
N ASP A 3 4.00 16.79 10.69
CA ASP A 3 3.11 16.80 11.87
C ASP A 3 2.03 17.89 11.81
N SER A 4 2.33 19.03 11.18
CA SER A 4 1.36 20.11 11.01
C SER A 4 0.31 19.77 9.97
N ALA A 5 0.69 19.07 8.89
CA ALA A 5 -0.25 18.53 7.91
C ALA A 5 -1.14 17.44 8.54
N LEU A 6 -0.54 16.52 9.33
CA LEU A 6 -1.30 15.51 10.07
C LEU A 6 -2.32 16.14 11.01
N ARG A 7 -1.90 17.10 11.85
CA ARG A 7 -2.81 17.83 12.74
C ARG A 7 -3.93 18.54 11.98
N TYR A 8 -3.62 19.15 10.83
CA TYR A 8 -4.63 19.80 10.01
C TYR A 8 -5.67 18.80 9.47
N VAL A 9 -5.22 17.64 8.99
CA VAL A 9 -6.11 16.57 8.50
C VAL A 9 -6.96 16.01 9.65
N ASP A 10 -6.38 15.75 10.81
CA ASP A 10 -7.09 15.32 12.02
C ASP A 10 -8.21 16.32 12.39
N GLU A 11 -7.90 17.63 12.39
CA GLU A 11 -8.90 18.68 12.59
C GLU A 11 -10.02 18.65 11.52
N GLN A 12 -9.69 18.35 10.26
CA GLN A 12 -10.71 18.23 9.20
C GLN A 12 -11.61 17.01 9.39
N ILE A 13 -11.04 15.86 9.76
CA ILE A 13 -11.79 14.64 10.07
C ILE A 13 -12.72 14.91 11.27
N GLY A 14 -12.21 15.54 12.33
CA GLY A 14 -13.01 15.94 13.49
C GLY A 14 -14.18 16.86 13.13
N ARG A 15 -14.02 17.75 12.14
CA ARG A 15 -15.12 18.60 11.63
C ARG A 15 -16.20 17.78 10.93
N VAL A 16 -15.84 16.77 10.14
CA VAL A 16 -16.78 15.86 9.48
C VAL A 16 -17.56 15.07 10.52
N VAL A 17 -16.86 14.42 11.46
CA VAL A 17 -17.49 13.65 12.56
C VAL A 17 -18.45 14.53 13.36
N SER A 18 -17.99 15.72 13.78
CA SER A 18 -18.82 16.66 14.53
C SER A 18 -20.07 17.10 13.75
N TYR A 19 -19.97 17.22 12.42
CA TYR A 19 -21.12 17.55 11.58
C TYR A 19 -22.13 16.41 11.53
N LEU A 20 -21.68 15.17 11.35
CA LEU A 20 -22.53 13.97 11.33
C LEU A 20 -23.26 13.79 12.68
N GLN A 21 -22.55 14.00 13.80
CA GLN A 21 -23.13 13.98 15.14
C GLN A 21 -24.21 15.06 15.32
N ARG A 22 -23.92 16.32 14.91
CA ARG A 22 -24.93 17.41 14.96
C ARG A 22 -26.15 17.15 14.08
N LYS A 23 -26.00 16.37 13.01
CA LYS A 23 -27.10 15.96 12.13
C LYS A 23 -27.88 14.75 12.66
N GLY A 24 -27.40 14.12 13.74
CA GLY A 24 -28.05 12.94 14.33
C GLY A 24 -27.95 11.69 13.47
N ILE A 25 -26.97 11.63 12.56
CA ILE A 25 -26.76 10.49 11.65
C ILE A 25 -25.47 9.72 11.94
N TRP A 26 -24.72 10.11 12.97
CA TRP A 26 -23.46 9.46 13.34
C TRP A 26 -23.67 7.99 13.73
N ASP A 27 -24.73 7.69 14.49
CA ASP A 27 -25.06 6.33 14.93
C ASP A 27 -25.61 5.44 13.79
N GLU A 28 -25.68 5.97 12.56
CA GLU A 28 -26.03 5.26 11.34
C GLU A 28 -24.91 5.36 10.28
N THR A 29 -23.72 5.84 10.66
CA THR A 29 -22.60 6.08 9.75
C THR A 29 -21.45 5.13 10.01
N ILE A 30 -20.99 4.46 8.96
CA ILE A 30 -19.69 3.80 8.92
C ILE A 30 -18.65 4.81 8.46
N LEU A 31 -17.53 4.92 9.17
CA LEU A 31 -16.41 5.78 8.80
C LEU A 31 -15.16 4.92 8.61
N VAL A 32 -14.57 4.96 7.42
CA VAL A 32 -13.29 4.30 7.10
C VAL A 32 -12.25 5.38 6.81
N ILE A 33 -11.10 5.30 7.48
CA ILE A 33 -9.96 6.19 7.26
C ILE A 33 -8.76 5.34 6.84
N THR A 34 -8.16 5.68 5.70
CA THR A 34 -6.94 5.05 5.19
C THR A 34 -6.05 6.06 4.48
N ALA A 35 -4.84 5.64 4.10
CA ALA A 35 -4.01 6.33 3.10
C ALA A 35 -3.87 5.45 1.85
N ASP A 36 -3.44 6.04 0.73
CA ASP A 36 -3.07 5.36 -0.50
C ASP A 36 -1.65 4.80 -0.44
N HIS A 37 -0.74 5.54 0.19
CA HIS A 37 0.61 5.13 0.58
C HIS A 37 1.10 5.98 1.75
N GLY A 38 2.26 5.64 2.30
CA GLY A 38 2.96 6.42 3.31
C GLY A 38 3.93 7.46 2.73
N GLU A 39 4.88 7.92 3.54
CA GLU A 39 5.87 8.93 3.14
C GLU A 39 7.18 8.63 3.87
N ALA A 40 8.29 8.52 3.13
CA ALA A 40 9.60 8.42 3.76
C ALA A 40 10.06 9.81 4.21
N LEU A 41 10.41 9.93 5.48
CA LEU A 41 10.88 11.12 6.17
C LEU A 41 12.38 11.03 6.47
N PHE A 42 13.17 10.63 5.47
CA PHE A 42 14.61 10.37 5.51
C PHE A 42 15.04 9.01 6.09
N GLU A 43 14.11 8.10 6.37
CA GLU A 43 14.45 6.70 6.59
C GLU A 43 15.24 6.17 5.38
N ARG A 44 16.36 5.49 5.65
CA ARG A 44 17.27 4.96 4.63
C ARG A 44 17.83 6.01 3.64
N GLY A 45 17.79 7.28 4.01
CA GLY A 45 18.22 8.40 3.16
C GLY A 45 17.20 8.81 2.10
N VAL A 46 15.98 8.25 2.14
CA VAL A 46 14.91 8.55 1.17
C VAL A 46 13.95 9.56 1.78
N TYR A 47 13.70 10.63 1.04
CA TYR A 47 12.59 11.53 1.30
C TYR A 47 11.60 11.44 0.14
N GLY A 48 10.32 11.30 0.44
CA GLY A 48 9.32 11.07 -0.60
C GLY A 48 8.88 9.61 -0.70
N HIS A 49 7.89 9.39 -1.55
CA HIS A 49 7.44 8.10 -2.07
C HIS A 49 8.13 7.73 -3.40
N GLN A 50 9.45 7.55 -3.37
CA GLN A 50 10.23 7.23 -4.57
C GLN A 50 9.83 5.85 -5.16
N TYR A 51 9.87 5.73 -6.48
CA TYR A 51 9.59 4.46 -7.18
C TYR A 51 10.46 3.33 -6.63
N HIS A 52 9.86 2.14 -6.50
CA HIS A 52 10.53 0.91 -6.04
C HIS A 52 11.02 0.90 -4.58
N ASN A 53 10.73 1.95 -3.81
CA ASN A 53 10.95 1.95 -2.36
C ASN A 53 9.79 1.20 -1.68
N MET A 54 10.01 -0.04 -1.27
CA MET A 54 8.96 -0.97 -0.80
C MET A 54 9.06 -1.29 0.71
N PHE A 55 9.47 -0.31 1.50
CA PHE A 55 9.53 -0.43 2.96
C PHE A 55 8.22 0.02 3.62
N ASP A 56 8.03 -0.36 4.88
CA ASP A 56 6.81 -0.12 5.64
C ASP A 56 6.48 1.37 5.81
N GLU A 57 7.45 2.28 5.74
CA GLU A 57 7.18 3.72 5.75
C GLU A 57 6.31 4.17 4.58
N LEU A 58 6.29 3.41 3.47
CA LEU A 58 5.43 3.66 2.31
C LEU A 58 4.27 2.67 2.19
N LEU A 59 4.42 1.44 2.65
CA LEU A 59 3.42 0.38 2.44
C LEU A 59 2.45 0.17 3.62
N HIS A 60 2.90 0.41 4.85
CA HIS A 60 2.09 0.16 6.05
C HIS A 60 1.26 1.39 6.41
N VAL A 61 0.15 1.53 5.72
CA VAL A 61 -0.80 2.65 5.89
C VAL A 61 -1.81 2.37 7.01
N PRO A 62 -2.40 3.42 7.62
CA PRO A 62 -3.51 3.23 8.55
C PRO A 62 -4.73 2.64 7.83
N LEU A 63 -5.47 1.78 8.51
CA LEU A 63 -6.84 1.41 8.15
C LEU A 63 -7.68 1.40 9.44
N LEU A 64 -8.46 2.45 9.64
CA LEU A 64 -9.33 2.62 10.79
C LEU A 64 -10.79 2.49 10.34
N VAL A 65 -11.55 1.62 11.01
CA VAL A 65 -12.96 1.41 10.72
C VAL A 65 -13.76 1.72 11.98
N HIS A 66 -14.67 2.68 11.87
CA HIS A 66 -15.71 2.93 12.85
C HIS A 66 -17.03 2.41 12.30
N THR A 67 -17.71 1.58 13.09
CA THR A 67 -19.10 1.17 12.87
C THR A 67 -19.94 1.57 14.08
N PRO A 68 -21.23 1.85 13.92
CA PRO A 68 -22.09 2.25 15.04
C PRO A 68 -22.17 1.24 16.20
N GLU A 69 -22.08 -0.05 15.88
CA GLU A 69 -22.18 -1.16 16.86
C GLU A 69 -20.81 -1.77 17.22
N GLY A 70 -19.73 -1.25 16.64
CA GLY A 70 -18.39 -1.83 16.76
C GLY A 70 -17.76 -1.62 18.13
N THR A 71 -17.01 -2.63 18.58
CA THR A 71 -16.09 -2.50 19.71
C THR A 71 -14.70 -2.11 19.22
N ALA A 72 -13.92 -1.44 20.08
CA ALA A 72 -12.53 -1.15 19.77
C ALA A 72 -11.71 -2.45 19.80
N GLU A 73 -11.24 -2.88 18.63
CA GLU A 73 -10.40 -4.06 18.44
C GLU A 73 -9.24 -3.71 17.49
N ARG A 74 -8.13 -4.42 17.62
CA ARG A 74 -6.97 -4.30 16.74
C ARG A 74 -6.70 -5.67 16.10
N PHE A 75 -6.61 -5.67 14.78
CA PHE A 75 -6.23 -6.84 13.99
C PHE A 75 -4.76 -6.72 13.59
N GLU A 76 -4.00 -7.80 13.77
CA GLU A 76 -2.58 -7.88 13.37
C GLU A 76 -2.40 -8.62 12.03
N THR A 77 -3.45 -9.27 11.54
CA THR A 77 -3.47 -9.91 10.23
C THR A 77 -3.25 -8.87 9.12
N PRO A 78 -2.34 -9.10 8.17
CA PRO A 78 -2.11 -8.19 7.05
C PRO A 78 -3.39 -7.95 6.23
N PHE A 79 -3.61 -6.70 5.85
CA PHE A 79 -4.72 -6.29 5.00
C PHE A 79 -4.20 -5.56 3.76
N SER A 80 -4.71 -5.92 2.58
CA SER A 80 -4.43 -5.19 1.33
C SER A 80 -5.55 -4.22 1.01
N LEU A 81 -5.22 -2.97 0.65
CA LEU A 81 -6.20 -2.01 0.13
C LEU A 81 -6.89 -2.48 -1.15
N ALA A 82 -6.32 -3.46 -1.86
CA ALA A 82 -7.00 -4.12 -2.97
C ALA A 82 -8.34 -4.75 -2.53
N TRP A 83 -8.48 -5.14 -1.26
CA TRP A 83 -9.70 -5.69 -0.67
C TRP A 83 -10.61 -4.64 -0.02
N LEU A 84 -10.28 -3.34 -0.08
CA LEU A 84 -11.07 -2.28 0.56
C LEU A 84 -12.52 -2.27 0.08
N HIS A 85 -12.74 -2.56 -1.20
CA HIS A 85 -14.08 -2.62 -1.77
C HIS A 85 -14.92 -3.78 -1.22
N GLU A 86 -14.29 -4.93 -0.90
CA GLU A 86 -14.95 -6.06 -0.25
C GLU A 86 -15.35 -5.68 1.17
N LEU A 87 -14.41 -5.12 1.93
CA LEU A 87 -14.66 -4.62 3.29
C LEU A 87 -15.82 -3.62 3.32
N LEU A 88 -15.84 -2.65 2.39
CA LEU A 88 -16.93 -1.68 2.31
C LEU A 88 -18.28 -2.34 1.97
N ALA A 89 -18.28 -3.35 1.11
CA ALA A 89 -19.50 -4.07 0.78
C ALA A 89 -20.04 -4.86 1.98
N ASP A 90 -19.16 -5.53 2.74
CA ASP A 90 -19.55 -6.30 3.92
C ASP A 90 -20.03 -5.40 5.06
N LEU A 91 -19.34 -4.28 5.32
CA LEU A 91 -19.75 -3.31 6.32
C LEU A 91 -21.11 -2.70 5.98
N ALA A 92 -21.41 -2.51 4.70
CA ALA A 92 -22.68 -1.95 4.24
C ALA A 92 -23.80 -2.99 4.03
N ASP A 93 -23.53 -4.28 4.27
CA ASP A 93 -24.45 -5.40 4.00
C ASP A 93 -25.00 -5.37 2.56
N ILE A 94 -24.12 -5.13 1.58
CA ILE A 94 -24.47 -5.12 0.15
C ILE A 94 -23.84 -6.30 -0.58
N ASP A 95 -24.56 -6.82 -1.57
CA ASP A 95 -24.02 -7.84 -2.47
C ASP A 95 -22.80 -7.29 -3.22
N ARG A 96 -21.66 -7.99 -3.10
CA ARG A 96 -20.39 -7.59 -3.72
C ARG A 96 -20.48 -7.55 -5.25
N GLY A 97 -21.40 -8.36 -5.82
CA GLY A 97 -21.59 -8.48 -7.26
C GLY A 97 -20.33 -8.96 -8.00
N PRO A 98 -20.38 -9.07 -9.34
CA PRO A 98 -19.19 -9.33 -10.14
C PRO A 98 -18.35 -8.06 -10.22
N LEU A 99 -17.24 -8.03 -9.50
CA LEU A 99 -16.29 -6.92 -9.58
C LEU A 99 -15.56 -6.98 -10.93
N ALA A 100 -15.36 -5.82 -11.55
CA ALA A 100 -14.66 -5.71 -12.83
C ALA A 100 -13.20 -6.20 -12.74
N SER A 101 -12.64 -6.18 -11.54
CA SER A 101 -11.33 -6.73 -11.20
C SER A 101 -11.38 -7.33 -9.79
N THR A 102 -10.62 -8.39 -9.56
CA THR A 102 -10.34 -8.92 -8.23
C THR A 102 -8.83 -8.82 -8.00
N SER A 103 -8.39 -8.87 -6.75
CA SER A 103 -6.95 -8.97 -6.44
C SER A 103 -6.33 -10.30 -6.91
N GLY A 104 -7.14 -11.26 -7.40
CA GLY A 104 -6.69 -12.58 -7.80
C GLY A 104 -6.25 -13.48 -6.64
N ARG A 105 -6.44 -13.04 -5.39
CA ARG A 105 -6.07 -13.75 -4.16
C ARG A 105 -7.28 -13.94 -3.26
N SER A 106 -7.18 -14.88 -2.31
CA SER A 106 -8.17 -15.10 -1.25
C SER A 106 -8.50 -13.77 -0.55
N SER A 107 -9.75 -13.66 -0.12
CA SER A 107 -10.27 -12.47 0.57
C SER A 107 -9.62 -12.34 1.95
N HIS A 108 -9.51 -11.12 2.47
CA HIS A 108 -9.16 -10.88 3.88
C HIS A 108 -10.12 -11.54 4.91
N LEU A 109 -11.24 -12.07 4.44
CA LEU A 109 -12.26 -12.76 5.23
C LEU A 109 -12.22 -14.28 5.07
N ASP A 110 -11.37 -14.80 4.19
CA ASP A 110 -11.02 -16.20 4.27
C ASP A 110 -10.20 -16.34 5.56
N ASP A 111 -10.66 -17.20 6.47
CA ASP A 111 -10.17 -17.43 7.85
C ASP A 111 -8.75 -18.04 7.85
N ASP A 112 -7.84 -17.39 7.14
CA ASP A 112 -6.50 -17.82 6.81
C ASP A 112 -5.52 -16.97 7.62
N GLU A 113 -5.05 -17.54 8.73
CA GLU A 113 -4.02 -16.96 9.57
C GLU A 113 -2.70 -16.69 8.80
N GLN A 114 -2.58 -17.14 7.55
CA GLN A 114 -1.43 -16.94 6.66
C GLN A 114 -1.72 -16.01 5.49
N ALA A 115 -2.66 -15.07 5.62
CA ALA A 115 -2.94 -14.08 4.57
C ALA A 115 -1.66 -13.40 4.05
N VAL A 116 -1.38 -13.60 2.77
CA VAL A 116 -0.24 -12.98 2.08
C VAL A 116 -0.74 -11.76 1.30
N VAL A 117 -0.27 -10.57 1.66
CA VAL A 117 -0.56 -9.34 0.93
C VAL A 117 0.57 -9.03 -0.05
N LEU A 118 0.18 -8.49 -1.21
CA LEU A 118 1.12 -8.01 -2.24
C LEU A 118 1.08 -6.50 -2.33
N SER A 119 2.24 -5.93 -2.66
CA SER A 119 2.37 -4.54 -3.11
C SER A 119 3.39 -4.50 -4.22
N ASP A 120 3.19 -3.64 -5.20
CA ASP A 120 4.08 -3.53 -6.34
C ASP A 120 4.29 -2.10 -6.83
N SER A 121 5.36 -1.90 -7.57
CA SER A 121 5.67 -0.67 -8.29
C SER A 121 6.21 -1.03 -9.66
N VAL A 122 5.54 -0.58 -10.71
CA VAL A 122 5.99 -0.75 -12.09
C VAL A 122 6.37 0.60 -12.69
N SER A 123 7.49 0.62 -13.41
CA SER A 123 7.96 1.80 -14.13
C SER A 123 8.77 1.38 -15.36
N HIS A 124 9.26 2.35 -16.12
CA HIS A 124 10.22 2.10 -17.21
C HIS A 124 11.50 1.36 -16.77
N ARG A 125 11.84 1.36 -15.46
CA ARG A 125 13.03 0.68 -14.92
C ARG A 125 12.80 -0.78 -14.59
N GLY A 126 11.56 -1.25 -14.65
CA GLY A 126 11.19 -2.59 -14.23
C GLY A 126 10.04 -2.59 -13.22
N HIS A 127 9.93 -3.72 -12.54
CA HIS A 127 8.85 -4.05 -11.62
C HIS A 127 9.43 -4.50 -10.27
N THR A 128 8.96 -3.90 -9.18
CA THR A 128 9.31 -4.33 -7.82
C THR A 128 8.07 -4.90 -7.16
N VAL A 129 8.20 -6.10 -6.58
CA VAL A 129 7.12 -6.79 -5.88
C VAL A 129 7.54 -7.00 -4.42
N ALA A 130 6.65 -6.68 -3.49
CA ALA A 130 6.72 -7.04 -2.09
C ALA A 130 5.61 -8.03 -1.73
N ALA A 131 5.99 -9.17 -1.15
CA ALA A 131 5.08 -10.17 -0.60
C ALA A 131 5.24 -10.23 0.92
N ARG A 132 4.12 -10.15 1.66
CA ARG A 132 4.14 -9.98 3.12
C ARG A 132 3.12 -10.87 3.83
N THR A 133 3.54 -11.45 4.95
CA THR A 133 2.68 -12.01 6.01
C THR A 133 2.75 -11.13 7.27
N ALA A 134 2.16 -11.57 8.39
CA ALA A 134 2.34 -10.90 9.68
C ALA A 134 3.82 -10.86 10.10
N ASP A 135 4.53 -11.96 9.85
CA ASP A 135 5.89 -12.17 10.38
C ASP A 135 7.00 -11.86 9.38
N TYR A 136 6.75 -11.96 8.07
CA TYR A 136 7.81 -11.83 7.07
C TYR A 136 7.40 -10.91 5.93
N LYS A 137 8.37 -10.18 5.39
CA LYS A 137 8.23 -9.49 4.11
C LYS A 137 9.42 -9.78 3.21
N HIS A 138 9.13 -10.24 2.00
CA HIS A 138 10.10 -10.42 0.94
C HIS A 138 9.88 -9.39 -0.17
N THR A 139 10.95 -8.79 -0.69
CA THR A 139 10.86 -7.83 -1.79
C THR A 139 11.90 -8.13 -2.85
N ARG A 140 11.47 -8.12 -4.12
CA ARG A 140 12.32 -8.38 -5.28
C ARG A 140 12.07 -7.35 -6.38
N HIS A 141 13.15 -6.89 -7.00
CA HIS A 141 13.12 -6.03 -8.17
C HIS A 141 13.52 -6.80 -9.42
N PHE A 142 12.75 -6.63 -10.50
CA PHE A 142 12.98 -7.17 -11.82
C PHE A 142 13.19 -6.03 -12.80
N GLY A 143 14.42 -5.88 -13.31
CA GLY A 143 14.73 -4.81 -14.24
C GLY A 143 16.13 -4.24 -14.05
N GLU A 144 16.27 -2.96 -14.37
CA GLU A 144 17.55 -2.26 -14.29
C GLU A 144 17.96 -2.01 -12.83
N PRO A 145 19.24 -2.22 -12.47
CA PRO A 145 19.70 -1.98 -11.11
C PRO A 145 19.40 -0.55 -10.60
N LEU A 146 18.82 -0.46 -9.40
CA LEU A 146 18.35 0.80 -8.81
C LEU A 146 19.45 1.63 -8.10
N TYR A 147 20.69 1.14 -8.08
CA TYR A 147 21.82 1.65 -7.26
C TYR A 147 22.22 3.12 -7.45
N ARG A 148 21.86 3.74 -8.58
CA ARG A 148 22.53 4.99 -8.99
C ARG A 148 21.82 6.28 -8.58
N ASP A 149 20.54 6.24 -8.26
CA ASP A 149 19.73 7.47 -8.18
C ASP A 149 19.22 7.79 -6.77
N PHE A 150 19.13 6.81 -5.87
CA PHE A 150 18.37 6.98 -4.63
C PHE A 150 19.21 7.28 -3.37
N GLN A 151 20.55 7.39 -3.47
CA GLN A 151 21.43 7.47 -2.29
C GLN A 151 21.09 6.44 -1.20
N LEU A 152 20.50 5.30 -1.62
CA LEU A 152 20.12 4.24 -0.70
C LEU A 152 21.41 3.71 -0.07
N SER A 153 21.46 3.76 1.26
CA SER A 153 22.61 3.28 2.04
C SER A 153 22.69 1.74 2.06
N VAL A 154 21.73 1.08 1.41
CA VAL A 154 21.48 -0.36 1.45
C VAL A 154 21.27 -0.81 0.00
N GLU A 155 21.94 -1.87 -0.42
CA GLU A 155 21.64 -2.56 -1.69
C GLU A 155 20.26 -3.21 -1.52
N PRO A 156 19.15 -2.64 -2.02
CA PRO A 156 17.85 -3.08 -1.55
C PRO A 156 17.46 -4.43 -2.16
N PHE A 157 18.05 -4.80 -3.31
CA PHE A 157 17.68 -5.96 -4.10
C PHE A 157 18.92 -6.63 -4.72
N ASN A 158 19.57 -7.53 -3.98
CA ASN A 158 20.60 -8.41 -4.53
C ASN A 158 19.94 -9.66 -5.12
N GLY A 159 20.14 -9.92 -6.42
CA GLY A 159 19.79 -11.18 -7.08
C GLY A 159 18.33 -11.64 -6.91
N ASP A 160 18.08 -12.45 -5.89
CA ASP A 160 16.81 -13.11 -5.58
C ASP A 160 15.91 -12.31 -4.63
N GLY A 161 16.26 -11.06 -4.32
CA GLY A 161 15.48 -10.18 -3.45
C GLY A 161 15.95 -10.21 -1.98
N THR A 162 15.22 -9.50 -1.13
CA THR A 162 15.58 -9.28 0.28
C THR A 162 14.39 -9.62 1.17
N THR A 163 14.64 -10.31 2.28
CA THR A 163 13.59 -10.71 3.24
C THR A 163 13.88 -10.14 4.62
N TYR A 164 12.85 -9.69 5.31
CA TYR A 164 12.91 -9.26 6.72
C TYR A 164 11.96 -10.11 7.56
N ASP A 165 12.38 -10.42 8.79
CA ASP A 165 11.50 -10.92 9.86
C ASP A 165 10.95 -9.71 10.62
N LEU A 166 9.68 -9.39 10.38
CA LEU A 166 8.98 -8.25 10.95
C LEU A 166 8.63 -8.45 12.43
N SER A 167 8.62 -9.69 12.92
CA SER A 167 8.39 -9.99 14.33
C SER A 167 9.62 -9.63 15.18
N ALA A 168 10.82 -9.82 14.62
CA ALA A 168 12.09 -9.51 15.26
C ALA A 168 12.62 -8.12 14.90
N ASP A 169 12.37 -7.66 13.67
CA ASP A 169 12.82 -6.39 13.11
C ASP A 169 11.68 -5.71 12.32
N PRO A 170 10.70 -5.11 13.04
CA PRO A 170 9.58 -4.41 12.42
C PRO A 170 10.01 -3.16 11.63
N THR A 171 11.27 -2.76 11.77
CA THR A 171 11.85 -1.60 11.10
C THR A 171 12.69 -1.96 9.89
N GLU A 172 12.81 -3.24 9.52
CA GLU A 172 13.45 -3.71 8.28
C GLU A 172 14.89 -3.20 8.06
N HIS A 173 15.72 -3.27 9.10
CA HIS A 173 17.14 -2.92 9.08
C HIS A 173 18.08 -4.11 8.88
N LEU A 174 17.64 -5.32 9.22
CA LEU A 174 18.45 -6.54 9.27
C LEU A 174 17.84 -7.59 8.33
N PRO A 175 18.31 -7.67 7.07
CA PRO A 175 17.82 -8.68 6.14
C PRO A 175 18.24 -10.09 6.59
N LEU A 176 17.36 -11.05 6.39
CA LEU A 176 17.62 -12.47 6.61
C LEU A 176 18.57 -13.03 5.56
N ASP A 177 19.30 -14.08 5.94
CA ASP A 177 20.04 -14.88 4.96
C ASP A 177 19.06 -15.58 3.99
N ALA A 178 19.50 -15.83 2.76
CA ALA A 178 18.66 -16.44 1.73
C ALA A 178 18.11 -17.82 2.13
N THR A 179 18.84 -18.56 2.98
CA THR A 179 18.42 -19.86 3.52
C THR A 179 17.33 -19.77 4.59
N GLU A 180 17.18 -18.63 5.24
CA GLU A 180 16.19 -18.37 6.30
C GLU A 180 14.92 -17.71 5.74
N SER A 181 15.04 -17.10 4.56
CA SER A 181 13.91 -16.52 3.84
C SER A 181 12.84 -17.59 3.52
N PRO A 182 11.55 -17.34 3.77
CA PRO A 182 10.48 -18.25 3.36
C PRO A 182 10.43 -18.41 1.84
N GLN A 183 10.50 -19.66 1.35
CA GLN A 183 10.53 -19.93 -0.08
C GLN A 183 9.24 -19.49 -0.80
N GLU A 184 8.09 -19.70 -0.16
CA GLU A 184 6.79 -19.34 -0.73
C GLU A 184 6.68 -17.85 -1.06
N LEU A 185 7.19 -16.95 -0.21
CA LEU A 185 7.17 -15.51 -0.47
C LEU A 185 8.09 -15.11 -1.63
N ARG A 186 9.22 -15.81 -1.81
CA ARG A 186 10.12 -15.59 -2.94
C ARG A 186 9.52 -16.05 -4.26
N ASP A 187 8.96 -17.25 -4.25
CA ASP A 187 8.33 -17.85 -5.43
C ASP A 187 7.15 -16.98 -5.87
N LEU A 188 6.30 -16.59 -4.92
CA LEU A 188 5.18 -15.68 -5.17
C LEU A 188 5.61 -14.32 -5.75
N ALA A 189 6.64 -13.67 -5.17
CA ALA A 189 7.12 -12.39 -5.69
C ALA A 189 7.65 -12.51 -7.13
N THR A 190 8.11 -13.70 -7.51
CA THR A 190 8.57 -14.02 -8.86
C THR A 190 7.40 -14.33 -9.81
N ASP A 191 6.41 -15.07 -9.34
CA ASP A 191 5.28 -15.52 -10.16
C ASP A 191 4.34 -14.38 -10.59
N VAL A 192 4.28 -13.30 -9.81
CA VAL A 192 3.45 -12.12 -10.13
C VAL A 192 4.20 -11.04 -10.92
N GLN A 193 5.46 -11.29 -11.28
CA GLN A 193 6.22 -10.35 -12.11
C GLN A 193 5.53 -10.15 -13.47
N ILE A 194 5.37 -8.88 -13.84
CA ILE A 194 5.08 -8.47 -15.22
C ILE A 194 6.25 -7.69 -15.82
N GLU A 195 6.39 -7.74 -17.14
CA GLU A 195 7.29 -6.84 -17.85
C GLU A 195 6.56 -5.51 -18.10
N PRO A 196 7.19 -4.34 -17.85
CA PRO A 196 6.54 -3.04 -18.07
C PRO A 196 5.96 -2.86 -19.49
N ALA A 197 6.57 -3.52 -20.49
CA ALA A 197 6.12 -3.51 -21.88
C ALA A 197 4.82 -4.30 -22.13
N GLU A 198 4.42 -5.17 -21.19
CA GLU A 198 3.18 -5.97 -21.26
C GLU A 198 1.97 -5.20 -20.71
N ILE A 199 2.20 -4.11 -19.97
CA ILE A 199 1.12 -3.26 -19.47
C ILE A 199 0.42 -2.60 -20.68
N PRO A 200 -0.91 -2.77 -20.84
CA PRO A 200 -1.65 -2.12 -21.90
C PRO A 200 -1.45 -0.60 -21.85
N SER A 201 -0.94 -0.02 -22.94
CA SER A 201 -0.89 1.44 -23.06
C SER A 201 -2.30 1.98 -23.24
N LEU A 202 -2.65 2.99 -22.44
CA LEU A 202 -3.82 3.80 -22.72
C LEU A 202 -3.42 4.84 -23.76
N ASP A 203 -3.77 4.60 -25.01
CA ASP A 203 -3.64 5.60 -26.07
C ASP A 203 -4.72 6.66 -25.88
N GLY A 204 -4.32 7.85 -25.44
CA GLY A 204 -5.22 8.99 -25.26
C GLY A 204 -4.45 10.31 -25.26
N GLU A 205 -5.00 11.33 -25.92
CA GLU A 205 -4.53 12.70 -25.74
C GLU A 205 -5.26 13.32 -24.55
N LEU A 206 -4.51 13.98 -23.65
CA LEU A 206 -5.11 14.84 -22.65
C LEU A 206 -5.94 15.89 -23.37
N ASP A 207 -7.25 15.94 -23.07
CA ASP A 207 -8.05 17.05 -23.55
C ASP A 207 -7.51 18.39 -23.00
N THR A 208 -7.87 19.49 -23.66
CA THR A 208 -7.36 20.81 -23.29
C THR A 208 -7.64 21.16 -21.82
N GLN A 209 -8.79 20.74 -21.29
CA GLN A 209 -9.19 21.06 -19.92
C GLN A 209 -8.37 20.26 -18.89
N ALA A 210 -8.10 18.99 -19.16
CA ALA A 210 -7.22 18.17 -18.35
C ALA A 210 -5.79 18.72 -18.36
N ARG A 211 -5.32 19.16 -19.54
CA ARG A 211 -3.99 19.77 -19.68
C ARG A 211 -3.84 21.07 -18.90
N GLU A 212 -4.81 21.98 -19.01
CA GLU A 212 -4.82 23.25 -18.26
C GLU A 212 -4.83 22.99 -16.74
N ARG A 213 -5.64 22.04 -16.26
CA ARG A 213 -5.64 21.65 -14.84
C ARG A 213 -4.31 21.08 -14.38
N LEU A 214 -3.67 20.26 -15.20
CA LEU A 214 -2.35 19.71 -14.87
C LEU A 214 -1.27 20.80 -14.89
N GLN A 215 -1.37 21.80 -15.75
CA GLN A 215 -0.50 22.99 -15.71
C GLN A 215 -0.71 23.82 -14.44
N ASP A 216 -1.96 24.07 -14.04
CA ASP A 216 -2.29 24.78 -12.79
C ASP A 216 -1.75 24.04 -11.55
N LEU A 217 -1.71 22.71 -11.61
CA LEU A 217 -1.17 21.85 -10.57
C LEU A 217 0.35 21.61 -10.70
N GLY A 218 1.00 22.12 -11.75
CA GLY A 218 2.45 22.03 -11.97
C GLY A 218 2.95 20.67 -12.49
N TYR A 219 2.07 19.82 -13.01
CA TYR A 219 2.43 18.51 -13.56
C TYR A 219 2.86 18.54 -15.04
N VAL A 220 2.55 19.63 -15.76
CA VAL A 220 2.88 19.83 -17.17
C VAL A 220 3.37 21.26 -17.34
N GLU A 221 4.47 21.46 -18.09
CA GLU A 221 4.92 22.79 -18.55
C GLU A 221 4.24 23.19 -19.86
#